data_AF-A0A3C2D4G8-F1
#
_entry.id   AF-A0A3C2D4G8-F1
#
_cell.length_a   1.000
_cell.length_b   1.000
_cell.length_c   1.000
_cell.angle_alpha   90.00
_cell.angle_beta   90.00
_cell.angle_gamma   90.00
#
_symmetry.space_group_name_H-M   'P 1'
#
loop_
_entity.id
_entity.type
_entity.pdbx_description
1 polymer ?
#
loop_
_entity_poly.entity_id
_entity_poly.type
_entity_poly.pdbx_seq_one_letter_code
_entity_poly.pdbx_strand_id
1 'polypeptide(L)' 'MIYPVEVKDGPSGKLRSLHLYRETYQPSWSVVFHAGQTGVLESEKIVFLPIYFAGAFAQFGINFDNFNNTSV' A
#
# COMPACT_ATOMS: atom_id res chain seq x y z
N MET A 1 12.00 -10.40 1.06
CA MET A 1 11.09 -9.39 0.47
C MET A 1 10.43 -8.65 1.62
N ILE A 2 10.52 -7.32 1.66
CA ILE A 2 9.99 -6.50 2.76
C ILE A 2 8.98 -5.53 2.15
N TYR A 3 7.76 -5.54 2.67
CA TYR A 3 6.72 -4.57 2.32
C TYR A 3 6.55 -3.60 3.48
N PRO A 4 6.99 -2.34 3.37
CA PRO A 4 6.68 -1.35 4.37
C PRO A 4 5.16 -1.13 4.42
N VAL A 5 4.64 -1.15 5.63
CA VAL A 5 3.22 -0.94 5.92
C VAL A 5 3.09 0.35 6.74
N GLU A 6 2.21 1.26 6.30
CA GLU A 6 1.80 2.43 7.09
C GLU A 6 0.30 2.36 7.38
N VAL A 7 -0.12 2.74 8.58
CA VAL A 7 -1.54 2.79 8.98
C VAL A 7 -1.94 4.24 9.23
N LYS A 8 -3.10 4.65 8.70
CA LYS A 8 -3.62 6.02 8.75
C LYS A 8 -5.09 6.03 9.18
N ASP A 9 -5.48 6.96 10.05
CA ASP A 9 -6.86 7.13 10.54
C ASP A 9 -7.63 8.30 9.89
N GLY A 10 -6.99 9.09 9.02
CA GLY A 10 -7.58 10.26 8.35
C GLY A 10 -7.20 10.41 6.86
N PRO A 11 -7.65 11.48 6.16
CA PRO A 11 -7.32 11.71 4.75
C PRO A 11 -5.80 11.67 4.56
N SER A 12 -5.33 11.00 3.50
CA SER A 12 -3.93 10.61 3.21
C SER A 12 -2.96 11.78 2.98
N GLY A 13 -3.08 12.87 3.73
CA GLY A 13 -2.49 14.16 3.44
C GLY A 13 -0.99 14.13 3.24
N LYS A 14 -0.22 13.29 3.97
CA LYS A 14 1.21 13.05 3.72
C LYS A 14 1.65 11.67 4.22
N LEU A 15 2.16 10.81 3.33
CA LEU A 15 2.79 9.51 3.65
C LEU A 15 4.27 9.68 4.00
N ARG A 16 4.61 10.70 4.81
CA ARG A 16 6.00 11.19 4.97
C ARG A 16 6.96 10.10 5.45
N SER A 17 6.55 9.29 6.42
CA SER A 17 7.40 8.22 6.96
C SER A 17 7.63 7.13 5.93
N LEU A 18 6.57 6.71 5.23
CA LEU A 18 6.67 5.77 4.13
C LEU A 18 7.55 6.30 3.00
N HIS A 19 7.40 7.56 2.60
CA HIS A 19 8.22 8.19 1.57
C HIS A 19 9.70 8.17 1.96
N LEU A 20 10.04 8.58 3.18
CA LEU A 20 11.42 8.53 3.68
C LEU A 20 11.99 7.10 3.67
N TYR A 21 11.19 6.12 4.08
CA TYR A 21 11.60 4.71 4.04
C TYR A 21 11.83 4.24 2.59
N ARG A 22 10.93 4.62 1.67
CA ARG A 22 11.02 4.24 0.26
C ARG A 22 12.24 4.86 -0.43
N GLU A 23 12.55 6.12 -0.13
CA GLU A 23 13.77 6.79 -0.60
C GLU A 23 15.03 6.07 -0.12
N THR A 24 15.04 5.63 1.14
CA THR A 24 16.20 5.00 1.77
C THR A 24 16.43 3.56 1.29
N TYR A 25 15.36 2.76 1.21
CA TYR A 25 15.47 1.30 1.05
C TYR A 25 14.91 0.77 -0.27
N GLN A 26 14.30 1.63 -1.08
CA GLN A 26 13.78 1.31 -2.43
C GLN A 26 12.99 -0.01 -2.50
N PRO A 27 12.00 -0.23 -1.61
CA PRO A 27 11.21 -1.45 -1.61
C PRO A 27 10.32 -1.52 -2.86
N SER A 28 10.12 -2.73 -3.38
CA SER A 28 9.35 -2.95 -4.61
C SER A 28 7.94 -2.39 -4.53
N TRP A 29 7.24 -2.58 -3.41
CA TRP A 29 5.88 -2.09 -3.17
C TRP A 29 5.69 -1.70 -1.71
N SER A 30 4.70 -0.85 -1.45
CA SER A 30 4.29 -0.41 -0.12
C SER A 30 2.78 -0.59 0.06
N VAL A 31 2.35 -0.75 1.31
CA VAL A 31 0.93 -0.87 1.66
C VAL A 31 0.54 0.20 2.66
N VAL A 32 -0.58 0.86 2.41
CA VAL A 32 -1.17 1.86 3.31
C VAL A 32 -2.56 1.38 3.72
N PHE A 33 -2.75 1.14 5.01
CA PHE A 33 -4.07 0.88 5.57
C PHE A 33 -4.75 2.19 5.98
N HIS A 34 -5.99 2.39 5.54
CA HIS A 34 -6.76 3.61 5.86
C HIS A 34 -8.27 3.35 5.93
N ALA A 35 -9.06 4.33 6.36
CA ALA A 35 -10.51 4.18 6.49
C ALA A 35 -11.31 4.34 5.16
N GLY A 36 -10.62 4.53 4.03
CA GLY A 36 -11.25 4.79 2.73
C GLY A 36 -11.36 3.56 1.84
N GLN A 37 -11.64 3.78 0.56
CA GLN A 37 -11.71 2.74 -0.46
C GLN A 37 -10.32 2.28 -0.90
N THR A 38 -10.24 1.06 -1.43
CA THR A 38 -9.02 0.53 -2.05
C THR A 38 -8.56 1.43 -3.19
N GLY A 39 -7.25 1.57 -3.37
CA GLY A 39 -6.67 2.30 -4.48
C GLY A 39 -5.23 1.90 -4.73
N VAL A 40 -4.69 2.28 -5.89
CA VAL A 40 -3.29 2.04 -6.22
C VAL A 40 -2.68 3.32 -6.79
N LEU A 41 -1.53 3.70 -6.26
CA LEU A 41 -0.68 4.75 -6.80
C LEU A 41 0.52 4.08 -7.47
N GLU A 42 0.32 3.69 -8.72
CA GLU A 42 1.31 2.92 -9.51
C GLU A 42 2.65 3.64 -9.65
N SER A 43 2.63 4.96 -9.87
CA SER A 43 3.84 5.79 -9.99
C SER A 43 4.74 5.70 -8.75
N GLU A 44 4.14 5.50 -7.57
CA GLU A 44 4.87 5.36 -6.31
C GLU A 44 4.94 3.91 -5.83
N LYS A 45 4.30 2.96 -6.52
CA LYS A 45 4.12 1.56 -6.11
C LYS A 45 3.55 1.43 -4.69
N ILE A 46 2.47 2.15 -4.43
CA ILE A 46 1.75 2.14 -3.14
C ILE A 46 0.34 1.61 -3.35
N VAL A 47 -0.04 0.57 -2.59
CA VAL A 47 -1.41 0.06 -2.53
C VAL A 47 -2.08 0.60 -1.28
N PHE A 48 -3.27 1.13 -1.46
CA PHE A 48 -4.15 1.61 -0.40
C PHE A 48 -5.22 0.55 -0.15
N LEU A 49 -5.30 0.06 1.09
CA LEU A 49 -6.29 -0.93 1.53
C LEU A 49 -7.14 -0.36 2.67
N PRO A 50 -8.44 -0.68 2.74
CA PRO A 50 -9.22 -0.41 3.92
C PRO A 50 -8.61 -1.10 5.14
N ILE A 51 -8.53 -0.42 6.28
CA ILE A 51 -7.85 -0.91 7.48
C ILE A 51 -8.39 -2.26 7.98
N TYR A 52 -9.67 -2.55 7.73
CA TYR A 52 -10.31 -3.82 8.08
C TYR A 52 -9.74 -5.03 7.31
N PHE A 53 -8.96 -4.82 6.24
CA PHE A 53 -8.27 -5.88 5.52
C PHE A 53 -6.90 -6.25 6.13
N ALA A 54 -6.44 -5.60 7.21
CA ALA A 54 -5.13 -5.86 7.78
C ALA A 54 -4.90 -7.34 8.15
N GLY A 55 -5.91 -8.01 8.73
CA GLY A 55 -5.84 -9.43 9.06
C GLY A 55 -5.73 -10.32 7.81
N ALA A 56 -6.55 -10.05 6.79
CA ALA A 56 -6.48 -10.76 5.51
C ALA A 56 -5.13 -10.55 4.82
N PHE A 57 -4.60 -9.33 4.83
CA PHE A 57 -3.27 -9.04 4.29
C PHE A 57 -2.15 -9.79 5.02
N ALA A 58 -2.22 -9.88 6.36
CA ALA A 58 -1.25 -10.65 7.12
C ALA A 58 -1.29 -12.15 6.78
N GLN A 59 -2.47 -12.68 6.42
CA GLN A 59 -2.66 -14.09 6.07
C GLN A 59 -2.33 -14.42 4.61
N PHE A 60 -2.72 -13.55 3.68
CA PHE A 60 -2.69 -13.83 2.24
C PHE A 60 -1.68 -12.97 1.46
N GLY A 61 -1.19 -11.88 2.04
CA GLY A 61 -0.34 -10.91 1.36
C GLY A 61 -1.06 -10.16 0.23
N ILE A 62 -0.29 -9.67 -0.73
CA ILE A 62 -0.78 -9.14 -2.01
C ILE A 62 -0.05 -9.84 -3.15
N ASN A 63 -0.81 -10.20 -4.19
CA ASN A 63 -0.26 -10.50 -5.50
C ASN A 63 -0.36 -9.26 -6.40
N PHE A 64 0.78 -8.63 -6.69
CA PHE A 64 0.82 -7.40 -7.48
C PHE A 64 0.73 -7.65 -9.00
N ASP A 65 0.84 -8.90 -9.46
CA ASP A 65 0.80 -9.25 -10.89
C ASP A 65 -0.61 -9.08 -11.49
N ASN A 66 -1.63 -9.05 -10.64
CA ASN A 66 -3.04 -8.97 -11.07
C ASN A 66 -3.54 -7.53 -11.32
N PHE A 67 -2.86 -6.49 -10.84
CA PHE A 67 -3.33 -5.11 -11.02
C PHE A 67 -3.23 -4.62 -12.47
N ASN A 68 -2.28 -5.17 -13.24
CA ASN A 68 -2.07 -4.82 -14.64
C ASN A 68 -3.14 -5.38 -15.61
N ASN A 69 -3.98 -6.32 -15.16
CA ASN A 69 -4.95 -7.01 -16.01
C ASN A 69 -6.38 -6.45 -15.94
N THR A 70 -6.60 -5.34 -15.22
CA THR A 70 -7.92 -4.73 -15.03
C THR A 70 -8.21 -3.54 -15.97
N SER A 71 -7.37 -3.31 -16.96
CA SER A 71 -7.63 -2.37 -18.06
C SER A 71 -8.35 -3.10 -19.20
N VAL A 72 -9.64 -3.37 -19.03
CA VAL A 72 -10.61 -3.70 -20.10
C VAL A 72 -11.78 -2.75 -20.04
#